data_AF-E2CHK7-F1
#
_entry.id   AF-E2CHK7-F1
#
_cell.length_a   1.000
_cell.length_b   1.000
_cell.length_c   1.000
_cell.angle_alpha   90.00
_cell.angle_beta   90.00
_cell.angle_gamma   90.00
#
_symmetry.space_group_name_H-M   'P 1'
#
loop_
_entity.id
_entity.type
_entity.pdbx_description
1 polymer ?
#
loop_
_entity_poly.entity_id
_entity_poly.type
_entity_poly.pdbx_seq_one_letter_code
_entity_poly.pdbx_strand_id
1 'polypeptide(L)'
;MLTTAQLERIEGKRFTKKQEANARSVLMALDVYGDHVGLEVPHRLAQYLAQISHESGGYHHDREIWGPTPAQKRYDTRTDLGNTPECDGDGLKYRGHTAIQITGKANTRQYRDWCRAKIDPNAPDFVADPELMNTDPWEGLGPLWYWDTRKLNRFADRGDIKTITKRINGGYNGFKDRKRRYVRTALVLLDFDPTNIKGFQEASALLVDGIAGPKTLAALHRALVKLTDFTKDLGREPINQKPATKSRGIGGSSIAGAGGAVVLVEPVQKCIAVIEGQKAALSSGDITTLVVGGIVVAGALLALYARLDDGGYIDRWTGRG
;
A
#
# COMPACT_ATOMS: atom_id res chain seq x y z
N MET A 1 -1.76 7.39 4.29
CA MET A 1 -1.07 6.08 4.41
C MET A 1 -1.78 5.24 5.47
N LEU A 2 -1.75 3.92 5.32
CA LEU A 2 -2.27 2.99 6.33
C LEU A 2 -1.29 2.90 7.51
N THR A 3 -1.80 2.84 8.74
CA THR A 3 -0.98 2.80 9.97
C THR A 3 -1.13 1.49 10.73
N THR A 4 -0.17 1.18 11.61
CA THR A 4 -0.27 0.03 12.53
C THR A 4 -1.52 0.11 13.39
N ALA A 5 -1.90 1.31 13.88
CA ALA A 5 -3.11 1.49 14.66
C ALA A 5 -4.38 1.14 13.86
N GLN A 6 -4.43 1.44 12.57
CA GLN A 6 -5.52 1.00 11.70
C GLN A 6 -5.53 -0.52 11.51
N LEU A 7 -4.36 -1.15 11.35
CA LEU A 7 -4.27 -2.62 11.30
C LEU A 7 -4.74 -3.26 12.61
N GLU A 8 -4.35 -2.75 13.78
CA GLU A 8 -4.83 -3.23 15.08
C GLU A 8 -6.35 -3.09 15.23
N ARG A 9 -6.92 -1.96 14.76
CA ARG A 9 -8.39 -1.77 14.71
C ARG A 9 -9.04 -2.84 13.82
N ILE A 10 -8.49 -3.08 12.64
CA ILE A 10 -8.96 -4.13 11.72
C ILE A 10 -8.85 -5.51 12.36
N GLU A 11 -7.76 -5.81 13.07
CA GLU A 11 -7.57 -7.09 13.75
C GLU A 11 -8.43 -7.24 14.99
N GLY A 12 -8.83 -6.12 15.61
CA GLY A 12 -9.62 -6.09 16.84
C GLY A 12 -8.80 -6.41 18.08
N LYS A 13 -7.49 -6.26 17.99
CA LYS A 13 -6.54 -6.49 19.09
C LYS A 13 -5.28 -5.65 18.88
N ARG A 14 -4.64 -5.28 19.99
CA ARG A 14 -3.28 -4.73 19.95
C ARG A 14 -2.29 -5.79 19.47
N PHE A 15 -1.26 -5.37 18.79
CA PHE A 15 -0.18 -6.23 18.33
C PHE A 15 0.83 -6.46 19.45
N THR A 16 1.32 -7.70 19.51
CA THR A 16 2.58 -7.98 20.18
C THR A 16 3.72 -7.33 19.42
N LYS A 17 4.89 -7.14 20.05
CA LYS A 17 6.09 -6.60 19.38
C LYS A 17 6.43 -7.34 18.08
N LYS A 18 6.26 -8.67 18.07
CA LYS A 18 6.48 -9.51 16.88
C LYS A 18 5.48 -9.18 15.77
N GLN A 19 4.19 -9.12 16.09
CA GLN A 19 3.17 -8.79 15.10
C GLN A 19 3.32 -7.38 14.56
N GLU A 20 3.74 -6.44 15.41
CA GLU A 20 4.01 -5.07 14.99
C GLU A 20 5.19 -5.00 14.01
N ALA A 21 6.28 -5.73 14.26
CA ALA A 21 7.40 -5.84 13.32
C ALA A 21 6.94 -6.40 11.96
N ASN A 22 6.25 -7.55 11.95
CA ASN A 22 5.76 -8.18 10.73
C ASN A 22 4.75 -7.28 9.98
N ALA A 23 3.88 -6.58 10.71
CA ALA A 23 2.94 -5.62 10.12
C ALA A 23 3.68 -4.42 9.51
N ARG A 24 4.76 -3.96 10.15
CA ARG A 24 5.58 -2.84 9.66
C ARG A 24 6.23 -3.18 8.33
N SER A 25 6.77 -4.39 8.15
CA SER A 25 7.33 -4.84 6.87
C SER A 25 6.30 -4.73 5.74
N VAL A 26 5.06 -5.21 6.00
CA VAL A 26 3.95 -5.12 5.02
C VAL A 26 3.55 -3.67 4.76
N LEU A 27 3.47 -2.83 5.79
CA LEU A 27 3.11 -1.41 5.64
C LEU A 27 4.18 -0.65 4.86
N MET A 28 5.46 -0.86 5.14
CA MET A 28 6.56 -0.25 4.40
C MET A 28 6.53 -0.64 2.93
N ALA A 29 6.32 -1.93 2.63
CA ALA A 29 6.20 -2.37 1.25
C ALA A 29 4.98 -1.76 0.53
N LEU A 30 3.83 -1.69 1.20
CA LEU A 30 2.63 -1.04 0.65
C LEU A 30 2.84 0.46 0.40
N ASP A 31 3.52 1.16 1.31
CA ASP A 31 3.73 2.60 1.21
C ASP A 31 4.66 2.96 0.06
N VAL A 32 5.71 2.17 -0.13
CA VAL A 32 6.74 2.44 -1.15
C VAL A 32 6.37 1.84 -2.52
N TYR A 33 5.71 0.67 -2.55
CA TYR A 33 5.52 -0.11 -3.79
C TYR A 33 4.07 -0.49 -4.08
N GLY A 34 3.11 -0.08 -3.24
CA GLY A 34 1.70 -0.43 -3.42
C GLY A 34 1.13 0.08 -4.73
N ASP A 35 1.51 1.29 -5.15
CA ASP A 35 1.11 1.91 -6.41
C ASP A 35 1.62 1.16 -7.65
N HIS A 36 2.85 0.63 -7.60
CA HIS A 36 3.46 -0.17 -8.68
C HIS A 36 2.64 -1.43 -9.00
N VAL A 37 1.89 -1.93 -8.01
CA VAL A 37 1.02 -3.10 -8.16
C VAL A 37 -0.48 -2.76 -8.10
N GLY A 38 -0.83 -1.48 -8.13
CA GLY A 38 -2.22 -1.01 -8.20
C GLY A 38 -3.00 -1.12 -6.89
N LEU A 39 -2.34 -1.12 -5.72
CA LEU A 39 -2.94 -1.23 -4.38
C LEU A 39 -3.11 0.12 -3.65
N GLU A 40 -2.81 1.24 -4.31
CA GLU A 40 -3.07 2.60 -3.85
C GLU A 40 -4.56 2.93 -3.72
N VAL A 41 -5.43 2.13 -4.35
CA VAL A 41 -6.88 2.34 -4.37
C VAL A 41 -7.59 1.51 -3.28
N PRO A 42 -8.48 2.12 -2.46
CA PRO A 42 -9.05 1.50 -1.27
C PRO A 42 -9.76 0.16 -1.50
N HIS A 43 -10.47 0.01 -2.62
CA HIS A 43 -11.25 -1.20 -2.90
C HIS A 43 -10.36 -2.42 -3.17
N ARG A 44 -9.15 -2.22 -3.72
CA ARG A 44 -8.17 -3.30 -3.89
C ARG A 44 -7.40 -3.55 -2.60
N LEU A 45 -6.97 -2.49 -1.93
CA LEU A 45 -6.28 -2.56 -0.65
C LEU A 45 -7.10 -3.36 0.38
N ALA A 46 -8.41 -3.12 0.45
CA ALA A 46 -9.30 -3.84 1.36
C ALA A 46 -9.31 -5.37 1.12
N GLN A 47 -9.27 -5.78 -0.14
CA GLN A 47 -9.22 -7.19 -0.52
C GLN A 47 -7.85 -7.80 -0.20
N TYR A 48 -6.78 -7.07 -0.52
CA TYR A 48 -5.40 -7.48 -0.26
C TYR A 48 -5.13 -7.71 1.23
N LEU A 49 -5.43 -6.72 2.08
CA LEU A 49 -5.22 -6.78 3.53
C LEU A 49 -6.00 -7.93 4.16
N ALA A 50 -7.22 -8.19 3.70
CA ALA A 50 -8.04 -9.29 4.21
C ALA A 50 -7.39 -10.66 3.99
N GLN A 51 -6.69 -10.85 2.86
CA GLN A 51 -5.99 -12.09 2.56
C GLN A 51 -4.71 -12.20 3.40
N ILE A 52 -3.84 -11.19 3.40
CA ILE A 52 -2.58 -11.24 4.16
C ILE A 52 -2.81 -11.43 5.64
N SER A 53 -3.77 -10.68 6.17
CA SER A 53 -4.15 -10.80 7.57
C SER A 53 -4.62 -12.23 7.91
N HIS A 54 -5.29 -12.92 6.99
CA HIS A 54 -5.63 -14.32 7.19
C HIS A 54 -4.40 -15.24 7.08
N GLU A 55 -3.61 -15.12 6.01
CA GLU A 55 -2.47 -16.02 5.74
C GLU A 55 -1.38 -15.92 6.80
N SER A 56 -1.15 -14.72 7.35
CA SER A 56 -0.16 -14.46 8.40
C SER A 56 -0.69 -14.72 9.83
N GLY A 57 -1.95 -15.13 9.99
CA GLY A 57 -2.57 -15.28 11.32
C GLY A 57 -2.71 -13.96 12.08
N GLY A 58 -3.00 -12.87 11.37
CA GLY A 58 -3.03 -11.51 11.91
C GLY A 58 -1.62 -10.99 12.19
N TYR A 59 -0.74 -11.11 11.19
CA TYR A 59 0.67 -10.69 11.22
C TYR A 59 1.54 -11.45 12.25
N HIS A 60 1.10 -12.62 12.70
CA HIS A 60 1.84 -13.43 13.68
C HIS A 60 2.97 -14.24 13.03
N HIS A 61 2.83 -14.56 11.74
CA HIS A 61 3.74 -15.41 10.98
C HIS A 61 4.24 -14.71 9.72
N ASP A 62 5.56 -14.63 9.60
CA ASP A 62 6.36 -14.18 8.47
C ASP A 62 7.24 -15.29 7.89
N ARG A 63 7.34 -16.42 8.60
CA ARG A 63 8.10 -17.60 8.21
C ARG A 63 7.40 -18.85 8.68
N GLU A 64 7.59 -19.94 7.96
CA GLU A 64 7.14 -21.25 8.40
C GLU A 64 7.90 -21.65 9.68
N ILE A 65 7.17 -22.07 10.72
CA ILE A 65 7.79 -22.71 11.88
C ILE A 65 8.23 -24.10 11.43
N TRP A 66 9.54 -24.29 11.26
CA TRP A 66 10.08 -25.57 10.86
C TRP A 66 10.51 -26.40 12.07
N GLY A 67 9.93 -27.59 12.17
CA GLY A 67 10.32 -28.62 13.14
C GLY A 67 9.95 -29.95 12.52
N PRO A 68 10.90 -30.69 11.93
CA PRO A 68 10.65 -31.55 10.78
C PRO A 68 9.54 -32.57 11.05
N THR A 69 8.34 -32.24 10.60
CA THR A 69 7.20 -33.17 10.60
C THR A 69 7.32 -34.13 9.41
N PRO A 70 6.64 -35.29 9.42
CA PRO A 70 6.53 -36.14 8.25
C PRO A 70 6.00 -35.41 7.01
N ALA A 71 5.21 -34.34 7.19
CA ALA A 71 4.75 -33.50 6.08
C ALA A 71 5.84 -32.57 5.54
N GLN A 72 6.58 -31.90 6.43
CA GLN A 72 7.67 -31.00 6.05
C GLN A 72 8.82 -31.73 5.36
N LYS A 73 9.14 -32.95 5.81
CA LYS A 73 10.14 -33.81 5.14
C LYS A 73 9.79 -34.13 3.70
N ARG A 74 8.50 -34.17 3.33
CA ARG A 74 8.08 -34.40 1.94
C ARG A 74 8.35 -33.22 1.04
N TYR A 75 8.61 -32.01 1.56
CA TYR A 75 8.94 -30.87 0.70
C TYR A 75 10.29 -31.01 0.02
N ASP A 76 11.22 -31.75 0.60
CA ASP A 76 12.58 -31.90 0.09
C ASP A 76 12.59 -32.33 -1.38
N THR A 77 11.73 -33.29 -1.73
CA THR A 77 11.69 -33.89 -3.06
C THR A 77 10.54 -33.39 -3.95
N ARG A 78 9.92 -32.25 -3.60
CA ARG A 78 8.80 -31.65 -4.37
C ARG A 78 9.31 -30.96 -5.63
N THR A 79 9.54 -31.75 -6.68
CA THR A 79 10.00 -31.25 -7.98
C THR A 79 9.01 -30.30 -8.66
N ASP A 80 7.71 -30.38 -8.37
CA ASP A 80 6.70 -29.42 -8.81
C ASP A 80 6.87 -28.03 -8.17
N LEU A 81 7.58 -27.94 -7.04
CA LEU A 81 8.01 -26.69 -6.41
C LEU A 81 9.44 -26.26 -6.84
N GLY A 82 10.05 -27.01 -7.75
CA GLY A 82 11.40 -26.77 -8.27
C GLY A 82 12.53 -27.29 -7.39
N ASN A 83 12.21 -28.03 -6.32
CA ASN A 83 13.22 -28.70 -5.49
C ASN A 83 13.81 -29.90 -6.26
N THR A 84 14.98 -30.38 -5.84
CA THR A 84 15.60 -31.56 -6.43
C THR A 84 14.80 -32.85 -6.13
N PRO A 85 14.89 -33.90 -6.95
CA PRO A 85 14.30 -35.20 -6.61
C PRO A 85 15.03 -35.91 -5.47
N GLU A 86 16.26 -35.49 -5.13
CA GLU A 86 17.05 -35.99 -4.02
C GLU A 86 16.65 -35.36 -2.67
N CYS A 87 16.86 -36.08 -1.57
CA CYS A 87 16.67 -35.54 -0.22
C CYS A 87 17.95 -34.79 0.22
N ASP A 88 18.16 -33.59 -0.33
CA ASP A 88 19.37 -32.78 -0.15
C ASP A 88 19.19 -31.55 0.78
N GLY A 89 18.01 -31.39 1.38
CA GLY A 89 17.68 -30.26 2.25
C GLY A 89 16.96 -29.10 1.58
N ASP A 90 16.64 -29.17 0.27
CA ASP A 90 15.86 -28.15 -0.45
C ASP A 90 14.52 -27.80 0.23
N GLY A 91 13.88 -28.75 0.91
CA GLY A 91 12.63 -28.56 1.64
C GLY A 91 12.78 -27.62 2.83
N LEU A 92 13.83 -27.79 3.63
CA LEU A 92 14.15 -26.88 4.74
C LEU A 92 14.68 -25.54 4.21
N LYS A 93 15.55 -25.58 3.19
CA LYS A 93 16.16 -24.40 2.59
C LYS A 93 15.11 -23.47 1.98
N TYR A 94 14.14 -24.01 1.24
CA TYR A 94 13.07 -23.26 0.60
C TYR A 94 11.71 -23.45 1.30
N ARG A 95 11.70 -23.59 2.62
CA ARG A 95 10.47 -23.55 3.43
C ARG A 95 9.70 -22.24 3.25
N GLY A 96 8.51 -22.10 3.82
CA GLY A 96 7.72 -20.87 3.67
C GLY A 96 8.43 -19.62 4.23
N HIS A 97 8.66 -18.61 3.37
CA HIS A 97 9.16 -17.29 3.73
C HIS A 97 8.12 -16.19 3.46
N THR A 98 8.27 -15.03 4.09
CA THR A 98 7.32 -13.90 4.07
C THR A 98 5.90 -14.23 4.59
N ALA A 99 5.06 -13.21 4.72
CA ALA A 99 3.68 -13.33 5.19
C ALA A 99 2.76 -14.19 4.28
N ILE A 100 3.16 -14.47 3.03
CA ILE A 100 2.40 -15.32 2.08
C ILE A 100 2.96 -16.74 1.93
N GLN A 101 3.98 -17.10 2.71
CA GLN A 101 4.60 -18.44 2.68
C GLN A 101 5.10 -18.83 1.27
N ILE A 102 6.06 -18.07 0.75
CA ILE A 102 6.79 -18.41 -0.47
C ILE A 102 7.59 -19.69 -0.21
N THR A 103 7.13 -20.81 -0.77
CA THR A 103 7.71 -22.14 -0.57
C THR A 103 8.23 -22.72 -1.89
N GLY A 104 9.41 -23.32 -1.85
CA GLY A 104 10.04 -24.03 -2.95
C GLY A 104 10.95 -23.17 -3.83
N LYS A 105 12.00 -23.81 -4.36
CA LYS A 105 13.06 -23.17 -5.14
C LYS A 105 12.55 -22.41 -6.37
N ALA A 106 11.53 -22.95 -7.06
CA ALA A 106 10.95 -22.30 -8.24
C ALA A 106 10.23 -21.00 -7.86
N ASN A 107 9.52 -20.96 -6.73
CA ASN A 107 8.84 -19.76 -6.26
C ASN A 107 9.84 -18.72 -5.75
N THR A 108 10.87 -19.14 -5.01
CA THR A 108 11.98 -18.28 -4.59
C THR A 108 12.67 -17.62 -5.80
N ARG A 109 12.91 -18.38 -6.87
CA ARG A 109 13.48 -17.86 -8.13
C ARG A 109 12.58 -16.80 -8.78
N GLN A 110 11.29 -17.12 -8.94
CA GLN A 110 10.32 -16.19 -9.53
C GLN A 110 10.15 -14.93 -8.69
N TYR A 111 10.23 -15.05 -7.37
CA TYR A 111 10.18 -13.91 -6.46
C TYR A 111 11.38 -12.98 -6.65
N ARG A 112 12.59 -13.53 -6.64
CA ARG A 112 13.82 -12.78 -6.95
C ARG A 112 13.73 -12.06 -8.29
N ASP A 113 13.34 -12.78 -9.35
CA ASP A 113 13.30 -12.21 -10.70
C ASP A 113 12.29 -11.07 -10.79
N TRP A 114 11.15 -11.19 -10.10
CA TRP A 114 10.18 -10.09 -9.99
C TRP A 114 10.75 -8.90 -9.21
N CYS A 115 11.42 -9.13 -8.07
CA CYS A 115 12.07 -8.05 -7.32
C CYS A 115 13.11 -7.31 -8.19
N ARG A 116 13.94 -8.04 -8.94
CA ARG A 116 14.92 -7.45 -9.86
C ARG A 116 14.29 -6.66 -11.00
N ALA A 117 13.18 -7.16 -11.54
CA ALA A 117 12.52 -6.52 -12.67
C ALA A 117 11.65 -5.32 -12.28
N LYS A 118 11.13 -5.26 -11.05
CA LYS A 118 10.09 -4.31 -10.64
C LYS A 118 10.48 -3.37 -9.52
N ILE A 119 11.43 -3.77 -8.68
CA ILE A 119 11.74 -3.09 -7.42
C ILE A 119 13.16 -2.55 -7.46
N ASP A 120 14.15 -3.45 -7.53
CA ASP A 120 15.57 -3.08 -7.55
C ASP A 120 16.36 -4.15 -8.33
N PRO A 121 17.01 -3.80 -9.46
CA PRO A 121 17.81 -4.74 -10.24
C PRO A 121 18.92 -5.43 -9.43
N ASN A 122 19.34 -4.85 -8.31
CA ASN A 122 20.35 -5.40 -7.40
C ASN A 122 19.77 -6.24 -6.26
N ALA A 123 18.47 -6.59 -6.29
CA ALA A 123 17.86 -7.42 -5.26
C ALA A 123 18.69 -8.72 -5.02
N PRO A 124 18.86 -9.14 -3.74
CA PRO A 124 19.70 -10.29 -3.39
C PRO A 124 19.33 -11.57 -4.12
N ASP A 125 20.28 -12.49 -4.26
CA ASP A 125 19.97 -13.80 -4.81
C ASP A 125 19.31 -14.71 -3.75
N PHE A 126 17.98 -14.60 -3.64
CA PHE A 126 17.20 -15.40 -2.71
C PHE A 126 17.28 -16.91 -2.97
N VAL A 127 17.72 -17.36 -4.16
CA VAL A 127 17.93 -18.80 -4.41
C VAL A 127 19.20 -19.28 -3.73
N ALA A 128 20.24 -18.43 -3.70
CA ALA A 128 21.47 -18.71 -2.99
C ALA A 128 21.23 -18.67 -1.46
N ASP A 129 20.59 -17.61 -0.98
CA ASP A 129 20.26 -17.37 0.44
C ASP A 129 18.78 -16.96 0.64
N PRO A 130 17.88 -17.95 0.83
CA PRO A 130 16.44 -17.71 1.00
C PRO A 130 16.07 -16.88 2.24
N GLU A 131 16.90 -16.87 3.29
CA GLU A 131 16.60 -16.16 4.54
C GLU A 131 16.54 -14.63 4.31
N LEU A 132 17.24 -14.13 3.28
CA LEU A 132 17.18 -12.72 2.88
C LEU A 132 15.78 -12.27 2.43
N MET A 133 14.87 -13.20 2.11
CA MET A 133 13.47 -12.84 1.87
C MET A 133 12.75 -12.38 3.14
N ASN A 134 13.27 -12.68 4.33
CA ASN A 134 12.71 -12.25 5.61
C ASN A 134 13.44 -11.05 6.22
N THR A 135 14.17 -10.28 5.41
CA THR A 135 14.73 -8.98 5.79
C THR A 135 14.00 -7.87 5.06
N ASP A 136 13.92 -6.68 5.67
CA ASP A 136 13.32 -5.52 5.03
C ASP A 136 14.21 -4.98 3.89
N PRO A 137 13.62 -4.53 2.76
CA PRO A 137 12.17 -4.45 2.49
C PRO A 137 11.58 -5.74 1.89
N TRP A 138 12.39 -6.78 1.65
CA TRP A 138 12.00 -7.99 0.91
C TRP A 138 10.90 -8.81 1.59
N GLU A 139 10.80 -8.76 2.92
CA GLU A 139 9.75 -9.47 3.64
C GLU A 139 8.34 -8.97 3.26
N GLY A 140 8.16 -7.65 3.25
CA GLY A 140 6.88 -7.01 2.93
C GLY A 140 6.48 -7.11 1.46
N LEU A 141 7.46 -7.31 0.57
CA LEU A 141 7.26 -7.40 -0.87
C LEU A 141 6.68 -8.75 -1.32
N GLY A 142 6.86 -9.83 -0.55
CA GLY A 142 6.36 -11.17 -0.89
C GLY A 142 4.86 -11.22 -1.20
N PRO A 143 3.99 -10.65 -0.35
CA PRO A 143 2.58 -10.54 -0.65
C PRO A 143 2.24 -9.67 -1.89
N LEU A 144 3.00 -8.60 -2.17
CA LEU A 144 2.82 -7.78 -3.37
C LEU A 144 3.17 -8.57 -4.64
N TRP A 145 4.29 -9.30 -4.61
CA TRP A 145 4.67 -10.21 -5.68
C TRP A 145 3.55 -11.20 -6.01
N TYR A 146 3.00 -11.86 -4.98
CA TYR A 146 1.93 -12.83 -5.17
C TYR A 146 0.71 -12.15 -5.78
N TRP A 147 0.33 -10.98 -5.27
CA TRP A 147 -0.82 -10.24 -5.76
C TRP A 147 -0.70 -9.83 -7.24
N ASP A 148 0.44 -9.25 -7.64
CA ASP A 148 0.69 -8.81 -9.01
C ASP A 148 0.80 -9.98 -10.00
N THR A 149 1.65 -10.95 -9.71
CA THR A 149 1.92 -12.07 -10.63
C THR A 149 0.69 -12.94 -10.86
N ARG A 150 -0.22 -13.05 -9.88
CA ARG A 150 -1.50 -13.78 -10.04
C ARG A 150 -2.62 -12.90 -10.61
N LYS A 151 -2.32 -11.64 -10.92
CA LYS A 151 -3.23 -10.66 -11.54
C LYS A 151 -4.54 -10.53 -10.77
N LEU A 152 -4.43 -10.34 -9.45
CA LEU A 152 -5.59 -10.37 -8.55
C LEU A 152 -6.42 -9.07 -8.58
N ASN A 153 -5.83 -7.95 -9.04
CA ASN A 153 -6.53 -6.67 -9.21
C ASN A 153 -7.88 -6.80 -9.93
N ARG A 154 -7.95 -7.53 -11.04
CA ARG A 154 -9.19 -7.67 -11.84
C ARG A 154 -10.36 -8.31 -11.08
N PHE A 155 -10.09 -9.08 -10.02
CA PHE A 155 -11.13 -9.63 -9.14
C PHE A 155 -11.47 -8.67 -8.02
N ALA A 156 -10.46 -7.97 -7.49
CA ALA A 156 -10.66 -6.94 -6.49
C ALA A 156 -11.47 -5.75 -7.04
N ASP A 157 -11.26 -5.39 -8.31
CA ASP A 157 -12.05 -4.41 -9.08
C ASP A 157 -13.53 -4.77 -9.18
N ARG A 158 -13.87 -6.05 -9.03
CA ARG A 158 -15.25 -6.57 -9.07
C ARG A 158 -15.79 -6.89 -7.68
N GLY A 159 -15.02 -6.65 -6.62
CA GLY A 159 -15.34 -7.06 -5.26
C GLY A 159 -15.39 -8.58 -5.06
N ASP A 160 -14.75 -9.37 -5.93
CA ASP A 160 -14.85 -10.83 -5.95
C ASP A 160 -13.83 -11.50 -5.02
N ILE A 161 -14.05 -11.29 -3.72
CA ILE A 161 -13.23 -11.91 -2.66
C ILE A 161 -13.24 -13.44 -2.73
N LYS A 162 -14.32 -14.04 -3.21
CA LYS A 162 -14.47 -15.50 -3.29
C LYS A 162 -13.46 -16.07 -4.28
N THR A 163 -13.36 -15.47 -5.45
CA THR A 163 -12.40 -15.88 -6.47
C THR A 163 -10.95 -15.57 -6.06
N ILE A 164 -10.70 -14.44 -5.37
CA ILE A 164 -9.38 -14.13 -4.80
C ILE A 164 -8.95 -15.22 -3.81
N THR A 165 -9.82 -15.58 -2.86
CA THR A 165 -9.54 -16.66 -1.90
C THR A 165 -9.25 -17.99 -2.59
N LYS A 166 -10.05 -18.38 -3.59
CA LYS A 166 -9.80 -19.62 -4.34
C LYS A 166 -8.44 -19.61 -5.03
N ARG A 167 -8.00 -18.48 -5.58
CA ARG A 167 -6.70 -18.36 -6.23
C ARG A 167 -5.53 -18.43 -5.27
N ILE A 168 -5.64 -17.80 -4.10
CA ILE A 168 -4.57 -17.78 -3.11
C ILE A 168 -4.42 -19.15 -2.43
N ASN A 169 -5.53 -19.74 -1.99
CA ASN A 169 -5.52 -20.95 -1.16
C ASN A 169 -5.80 -22.25 -1.95
N GLY A 170 -6.07 -22.17 -3.26
CA GLY A 170 -6.50 -23.33 -4.08
C GLY A 170 -7.91 -23.85 -3.75
N GLY A 171 -8.63 -23.19 -2.84
CA GLY A 171 -9.95 -23.58 -2.33
C GLY A 171 -10.53 -22.52 -1.39
N TYR A 172 -11.57 -22.85 -0.64
CA TYR A 172 -12.30 -21.89 0.22
C TYR A 172 -12.01 -22.04 1.72
N ASN A 173 -10.91 -22.69 2.08
CA ASN A 173 -10.51 -22.79 3.49
C ASN A 173 -10.27 -21.38 4.05
N GLY A 174 -10.82 -21.13 5.24
CA GLY A 174 -10.74 -19.82 5.89
C GLY A 174 -11.61 -18.72 5.26
N PHE A 175 -12.46 -19.01 4.27
CA PHE A 175 -13.23 -17.97 3.56
C PHE A 175 -14.10 -17.10 4.48
N LYS A 176 -14.71 -17.69 5.53
CA LYS A 176 -15.50 -16.93 6.52
C LYS A 176 -14.65 -15.88 7.24
N ASP A 177 -13.43 -16.22 7.62
CA ASP A 177 -12.50 -15.31 8.30
C ASP A 177 -11.99 -14.22 7.34
N ARG A 178 -11.59 -14.60 6.12
CA ARG A 178 -11.20 -13.64 5.07
C ARG A 178 -12.32 -12.63 4.77
N LYS A 179 -13.56 -13.09 4.67
CA LYS A 179 -14.74 -12.22 4.52
C LYS A 179 -14.94 -11.31 5.73
N ARG A 180 -14.78 -11.81 6.96
CA ARG A 180 -14.85 -10.98 8.17
C ARG A 180 -13.78 -9.89 8.15
N ARG A 181 -12.53 -10.23 7.81
CA ARG A 181 -11.41 -9.29 7.72
C ARG A 181 -11.62 -8.24 6.63
N TYR A 182 -12.16 -8.63 5.47
CA TYR A 182 -12.55 -7.69 4.42
C TYR A 182 -13.58 -6.68 4.89
N VAL A 183 -14.65 -7.13 5.56
CA VAL A 183 -15.69 -6.22 6.09
C VAL A 183 -15.09 -5.24 7.09
N ARG A 184 -14.29 -5.73 8.03
CA ARG A 184 -13.62 -4.89 9.05
C ARG A 184 -12.68 -3.87 8.40
N THR A 185 -11.92 -4.30 7.39
CA THR A 185 -11.02 -3.44 6.62
C THR A 185 -11.79 -2.37 5.87
N ALA A 186 -12.84 -2.75 5.15
CA ALA A 186 -13.67 -1.81 4.40
C ALA A 186 -14.31 -0.77 5.33
N LEU A 187 -14.82 -1.18 6.48
CA LEU A 187 -15.39 -0.26 7.48
C LEU A 187 -14.33 0.74 7.99
N VAL A 188 -13.15 0.28 8.37
CA VAL A 188 -12.06 1.17 8.84
C VAL A 188 -11.60 2.14 7.76
N LEU A 189 -11.50 1.69 6.50
CA LEU A 189 -11.14 2.56 5.37
C LEU A 189 -12.23 3.57 5.00
N LEU A 190 -13.48 3.31 5.41
CA LEU A 190 -14.64 4.20 5.25
C LEU A 190 -14.92 5.02 6.52
N ASP A 191 -13.97 5.06 7.47
CA ASP A 191 -14.06 5.75 8.75
C ASP A 191 -15.20 5.28 9.69
N PHE A 192 -15.68 4.05 9.52
CA PHE A 192 -16.57 3.39 10.47
C PHE A 192 -15.76 2.63 11.55
N ASP A 193 -16.41 2.35 12.70
CA ASP A 193 -15.92 1.33 13.61
C ASP A 193 -15.89 -0.05 12.90
N PRO A 194 -14.83 -0.87 13.05
CA PRO A 194 -14.66 -2.14 12.34
C PRO A 194 -15.78 -3.17 12.60
N THR A 195 -16.63 -2.98 13.61
CA THR A 195 -17.77 -3.86 13.92
C THR A 195 -19.12 -3.24 13.58
N ASN A 196 -19.16 -1.96 13.22
CA ASN A 196 -20.41 -1.22 13.00
C ASN A 196 -21.01 -1.44 11.61
N ILE A 197 -21.38 -2.70 11.32
CA ILE A 197 -22.08 -3.06 10.08
C ILE A 197 -23.44 -2.37 9.99
N LYS A 198 -24.16 -2.25 11.12
CA LYS A 198 -25.49 -1.61 11.17
C LYS A 198 -25.43 -0.13 10.79
N GLY A 199 -24.48 0.62 11.35
CA GLY A 199 -24.28 2.02 10.99
C GLY A 199 -23.91 2.21 9.52
N PHE A 200 -23.08 1.33 8.95
CA PHE A 200 -22.81 1.36 7.52
C PHE A 200 -24.06 1.02 6.67
N GLN A 201 -24.86 0.05 7.09
CA GLN A 201 -26.11 -0.32 6.41
C GLN A 201 -27.11 0.85 6.42
N GLU A 202 -27.27 1.52 7.55
CA GLU A 202 -28.11 2.71 7.70
C GLU A 202 -27.63 3.84 6.79
N ALA A 203 -26.33 4.19 6.86
CA ALA A 203 -25.73 5.22 6.00
C ALA A 203 -25.82 4.89 4.50
N SER A 204 -25.93 3.60 4.15
CA SER A 204 -26.05 3.12 2.77
C SER A 204 -27.49 2.82 2.33
N ALA A 205 -28.50 3.16 3.15
CA ALA A 205 -29.91 2.87 2.90
C ALA A 205 -30.19 1.38 2.59
N LEU A 206 -29.54 0.47 3.32
CA LEU A 206 -29.73 -0.98 3.25
C LEU A 206 -30.65 -1.47 4.38
N LEU A 207 -31.09 -2.72 4.28
CA LEU A 207 -31.68 -3.43 5.42
C LEU A 207 -30.66 -3.48 6.58
N VAL A 208 -31.05 -2.96 7.74
CA VAL A 208 -30.20 -2.87 8.94
C VAL A 208 -30.33 -4.15 9.77
N ASP A 209 -29.73 -5.23 9.28
CA ASP A 209 -29.73 -6.55 9.94
C ASP A 209 -28.41 -6.88 10.67
N GLY A 210 -27.38 -6.05 10.51
CA GLY A 210 -26.03 -6.29 11.04
C GLY A 210 -25.26 -7.41 10.33
N ILE A 211 -25.81 -7.94 9.22
CA ILE A 211 -25.22 -9.03 8.45
C ILE A 211 -24.53 -8.47 7.22
N ALA A 212 -23.23 -8.78 7.08
CA ALA A 212 -22.49 -8.50 5.85
C ALA A 212 -22.86 -9.49 4.72
N GLY A 213 -24.13 -9.49 4.30
CA GLY A 213 -24.65 -10.27 3.18
C GLY A 213 -24.18 -9.74 1.81
N PRO A 214 -24.59 -10.36 0.70
CA PRO A 214 -24.18 -9.93 -0.65
C PRO A 214 -24.44 -8.46 -0.95
N LYS A 215 -25.60 -7.92 -0.53
CA LYS A 215 -25.95 -6.50 -0.71
C LYS A 215 -25.00 -5.57 0.07
N THR A 216 -24.72 -5.89 1.33
CA THR A 216 -23.79 -5.13 2.18
C THR A 216 -22.35 -5.19 1.63
N LEU A 217 -21.87 -6.37 1.21
CA LEU A 217 -20.55 -6.51 0.59
C LEU A 217 -20.41 -5.68 -0.70
N ALA A 218 -21.45 -5.70 -1.55
CA ALA A 218 -21.47 -4.92 -2.78
C ALA A 218 -21.50 -3.41 -2.49
N ALA A 219 -22.23 -2.98 -1.45
CA ALA A 219 -22.25 -1.59 -1.02
C ALA A 219 -20.91 -1.12 -0.46
N LEU A 220 -20.26 -1.91 0.41
CA LEU A 220 -18.91 -1.64 0.90
C LEU A 220 -17.92 -1.48 -0.26
N HIS A 221 -17.96 -2.41 -1.23
CA HIS A 221 -17.11 -2.33 -2.41
C HIS A 221 -17.37 -1.04 -3.22
N ARG A 222 -18.63 -0.71 -3.53
CA ARG A 222 -18.96 0.54 -4.23
C ARG A 222 -18.52 1.79 -3.48
N ALA A 223 -18.65 1.81 -2.16
CA ALA A 223 -18.20 2.94 -1.34
C ALA A 223 -16.67 3.10 -1.40
N LEU A 224 -15.92 2.00 -1.32
CA LEU A 224 -14.46 2.00 -1.48
C LEU A 224 -14.01 2.41 -2.90
N VAL A 225 -14.77 2.05 -3.93
CA VAL A 225 -14.53 2.53 -5.31
C VAL A 225 -14.74 4.03 -5.38
N LYS A 226 -15.82 4.57 -4.80
CA LYS A 226 -16.07 6.03 -4.78
C LYS A 226 -14.97 6.83 -4.09
N LEU A 227 -14.37 6.29 -3.02
CA LEU A 227 -13.19 6.91 -2.39
C LEU A 227 -12.01 7.04 -3.37
N THR A 228 -11.90 6.12 -4.32
CA THR A 228 -10.86 6.14 -5.36
C THR A 228 -11.10 7.26 -6.37
N ASP A 229 -12.35 7.46 -6.77
CA ASP A 229 -12.70 8.50 -7.74
C ASP A 229 -12.51 9.88 -7.13
N PHE A 230 -12.88 10.07 -5.86
CA PHE A 230 -12.63 11.31 -5.13
C PHE A 230 -11.14 11.68 -5.03
N THR A 231 -10.26 10.71 -4.75
CA THR A 231 -8.81 10.98 -4.69
C THR A 231 -8.20 11.23 -6.06
N LYS A 232 -8.75 10.63 -7.13
CA LYS A 232 -8.36 10.92 -8.51
C LYS A 232 -8.83 12.28 -8.98
N ASP A 233 -10.02 12.72 -8.58
CA ASP A 233 -10.59 14.01 -8.97
C ASP A 233 -9.86 15.18 -8.28
N LEU A 234 -9.39 15.00 -7.04
CA LEU A 234 -8.45 15.93 -6.41
C LEU A 234 -7.06 15.97 -7.09
N GLY A 235 -6.74 14.97 -7.91
CA GLY A 235 -5.47 14.83 -8.64
C GLY A 235 -5.54 15.10 -10.15
N ARG A 236 -6.70 15.51 -10.68
CA ARG A 236 -6.92 15.81 -12.11
C ARG A 236 -7.39 17.24 -12.32
N GLU A 237 -6.47 18.19 -12.30
CA GLU A 237 -6.59 19.34 -13.19
C GLU A 237 -6.18 18.89 -14.61
N PRO A 238 -6.90 19.28 -15.68
CA PRO A 238 -6.60 18.82 -17.02
C PRO A 238 -5.23 19.34 -17.47
N ILE A 239 -4.28 18.41 -17.66
CA ILE A 239 -3.05 18.70 -18.39
C ILE A 239 -3.46 18.97 -19.84
N ASN A 240 -3.47 20.26 -20.20
CA ASN A 240 -3.78 20.74 -21.54
C ASN A 240 -2.92 20.00 -22.57
N GLN A 241 -3.58 19.24 -23.44
CA GLN A 241 -2.94 18.55 -24.56
C GLN A 241 -2.34 19.60 -25.50
N LYS A 242 -1.07 19.40 -25.88
CA LYS A 242 -0.25 20.22 -26.78
C LYS A 242 -1.05 21.07 -27.78
N PRO A 243 -0.80 22.38 -27.89
CA PRO A 243 -1.01 23.06 -29.14
C PRO A 243 0.18 22.82 -30.08
N ALA A 244 -0.18 22.68 -31.35
CA ALA A 244 0.71 22.54 -32.48
C ALA A 244 1.74 23.68 -32.57
N THR A 245 2.92 23.32 -33.06
CA THR A 245 3.96 24.21 -33.55
C THR A 245 3.40 25.18 -34.59
N LYS A 246 3.53 26.51 -34.36
CA LYS A 246 3.83 27.52 -35.39
C LYS A 246 4.07 28.93 -34.79
N SER A 247 5.29 29.42 -35.03
CA SER A 247 5.75 30.77 -35.40
C SER A 247 5.52 32.01 -34.51
N ARG A 248 6.63 32.77 -34.32
CA ARG A 248 6.82 34.26 -34.35
C ARG A 248 5.83 35.12 -33.53
N GLY A 249 6.20 36.10 -32.72
CA GLY A 249 7.45 36.80 -32.39
C GLY A 249 7.11 38.15 -31.73
N ILE A 250 8.05 38.68 -30.93
CA ILE A 250 8.29 40.11 -30.59
C ILE A 250 7.27 40.89 -29.72
N GLY A 251 7.81 41.55 -28.68
CA GLY A 251 7.27 42.74 -27.98
C GLY A 251 6.74 42.40 -26.58
N GLY A 252 7.37 42.73 -25.45
CA GLY A 252 7.97 44.01 -25.09
C GLY A 252 6.94 44.85 -24.33
N SER A 253 6.99 44.90 -22.99
CA SER A 253 6.84 46.11 -22.16
C SER A 253 6.50 45.86 -20.68
N SER A 254 7.27 46.57 -19.86
CA SER A 254 6.91 47.28 -18.62
C SER A 254 6.36 46.52 -17.42
N ILE A 255 7.21 46.49 -16.40
CA ILE A 255 6.83 46.61 -15.00
C ILE A 255 6.45 48.09 -14.76
N ALA A 256 5.21 48.35 -14.35
CA ALA A 256 4.77 49.63 -13.79
C ALA A 256 3.74 49.34 -12.70
N GLY A 257 3.92 50.01 -11.55
CA GLY A 257 3.28 49.66 -10.29
C GLY A 257 1.87 50.20 -10.12
N ALA A 258 1.14 49.56 -9.21
CA ALA A 258 0.28 50.14 -8.17
C ALA A 258 -0.61 49.02 -7.59
N GLY A 259 -0.47 48.73 -6.29
CA GLY A 259 -1.54 48.12 -5.48
C GLY A 259 -2.01 46.70 -5.80
N GLY A 260 -1.22 45.87 -6.48
CA GLY A 260 -1.59 44.48 -6.77
C GLY A 260 -1.19 43.55 -5.63
N ALA A 261 -2.16 42.92 -4.96
CA ALA A 261 -1.88 41.74 -4.14
C ALA A 261 -1.00 40.79 -4.96
N VAL A 262 0.17 40.40 -4.43
CA VAL A 262 0.95 39.33 -5.04
C VAL A 262 0.05 38.10 -5.04
N VAL A 263 -0.51 37.77 -6.20
CA VAL A 263 -1.26 36.53 -6.37
C VAL A 263 -0.21 35.44 -6.30
N LEU A 264 0.02 34.95 -5.08
CA LEU A 264 0.88 33.82 -4.84
C LEU A 264 0.31 32.64 -5.62
N VAL A 265 1.16 31.99 -6.41
CA VAL A 265 0.76 30.79 -7.13
C VAL A 265 0.25 29.76 -6.12
N GLU A 266 -0.77 29.01 -6.49
CA GLU A 266 -1.50 28.09 -5.61
C GLU A 266 -0.60 27.17 -4.76
N PRO A 267 0.55 26.64 -5.26
CA PRO A 267 1.47 25.86 -4.42
C PRO A 267 2.02 26.63 -3.22
N VAL A 268 2.34 27.91 -3.42
CA VAL A 268 2.87 28.79 -2.36
C VAL A 268 1.78 29.10 -1.35
N GLN A 269 0.53 29.33 -1.79
CA GLN A 269 -0.61 29.54 -0.89
C GLN A 269 -0.89 28.30 -0.02
N LYS A 270 -0.85 27.10 -0.60
CA LYS A 270 -1.02 25.84 0.13
C LYS A 270 0.10 25.62 1.15
N CYS A 271 1.34 25.91 0.79
CA CYS A 271 2.47 25.82 1.72
C CYS A 271 2.31 26.79 2.90
N ILE A 272 1.89 28.04 2.62
CA ILE A 272 1.63 29.04 3.67
C ILE A 272 0.53 28.54 4.61
N ALA A 273 -0.60 28.05 4.09
CA ALA A 273 -1.70 27.55 4.92
C ALA A 273 -1.26 26.42 5.87
N VAL A 274 -0.37 25.52 5.41
CA VAL A 274 0.20 24.46 6.27
C VAL A 274 1.08 25.06 7.37
N ILE A 275 1.95 26.00 7.03
CA ILE A 275 2.81 26.68 8.01
C ILE A 275 1.97 27.46 9.04
N GLU A 276 0.92 28.14 8.59
CA GLU A 276 0.03 28.88 9.47
C GLU A 276 -0.78 27.97 10.40
N GLY A 277 -1.21 26.80 9.90
CA GLY A 277 -1.88 25.78 10.71
C GLY A 277 -0.99 25.16 11.79
N GLN A 278 0.34 25.30 11.69
CA GLN A 278 1.29 24.83 12.71
C GLN A 278 1.71 25.92 13.70
N LYS A 279 1.22 27.17 13.59
CA LYS A 279 1.63 28.27 14.49
C LYS A 279 1.48 27.91 15.98
N ALA A 280 0.35 27.32 16.36
CA ALA A 280 0.08 26.92 17.75
C ALA A 280 0.99 25.78 18.24
N ALA A 281 1.34 24.84 17.34
CA ALA A 281 2.26 23.74 17.65
C ALA A 281 3.71 24.24 17.79
N LEU A 282 4.10 25.21 16.96
CA LEU A 282 5.42 25.83 16.97
C LEU A 282 5.62 26.82 18.14
N SER A 283 4.53 27.23 18.81
CA SER A 283 4.55 28.10 19.98
C SER A 283 4.21 27.39 21.29
N SER A 284 4.02 26.06 21.29
CA SER A 284 3.46 25.33 22.44
C SER A 284 4.43 25.12 23.61
N GLY A 285 5.74 25.30 23.39
CA GLY A 285 6.79 25.05 24.40
C GLY A 285 7.03 23.57 24.73
N ASP A 286 6.19 22.66 24.24
CA ASP A 286 6.37 21.21 24.35
C ASP A 286 7.28 20.68 23.23
N ILE A 287 8.39 20.05 23.60
CA ILE A 287 9.42 19.57 22.65
C ILE A 287 8.83 18.60 21.64
N THR A 288 7.92 17.72 22.05
CA THR A 288 7.32 16.71 21.16
C THR A 288 6.47 17.38 20.07
N THR A 289 5.64 18.33 20.49
CA THR A 289 4.75 19.10 19.60
C THR A 289 5.56 20.02 18.67
N LEU A 290 6.65 20.60 19.16
CA LEU A 290 7.59 21.38 18.36
C LEU A 290 8.26 20.54 17.27
N VAL A 291 8.73 19.34 17.61
CA VAL A 291 9.37 18.43 16.65
C VAL A 291 8.38 17.99 15.57
N VAL A 292 7.16 17.62 15.95
CA VAL A 292 6.11 17.21 15.00
C VAL A 292 5.72 18.38 14.10
N GLY A 293 5.47 19.57 14.65
CA GLY A 293 5.15 20.77 13.88
C GLY A 293 6.28 21.17 12.92
N GLY A 294 7.54 21.05 13.36
CA GLY A 294 8.72 21.31 12.55
C GLY A 294 8.87 20.34 11.36
N ILE A 295 8.63 19.04 11.57
CA ILE A 295 8.66 18.04 10.49
C ILE A 295 7.58 18.33 9.44
N VAL A 296 6.37 18.70 9.87
CA VAL A 296 5.27 19.05 8.96
C VAL A 296 5.61 20.28 8.11
N VAL A 297 6.21 21.31 8.71
CA VAL A 297 6.67 22.50 7.99
C VAL A 297 7.81 22.17 7.01
N ALA A 298 8.80 21.37 7.42
CA ALA A 298 9.90 20.97 6.56
C ALA A 298 9.41 20.15 5.34
N GLY A 299 8.46 19.24 5.55
CA GLY A 299 7.82 18.48 4.47
C GLY A 299 7.06 19.37 3.48
N ALA A 300 6.32 20.38 3.98
CA ALA A 300 5.61 21.33 3.13
C ALA A 300 6.56 22.19 2.27
N LEU A 301 7.68 22.64 2.85
CA LEU A 301 8.72 23.39 2.14
C LEU A 301 9.42 22.53 1.08
N LEU A 302 9.70 21.26 1.39
CA LEU A 302 10.31 20.33 0.44
C LEU A 302 9.37 20.03 -0.73
N ALA A 303 8.08 19.84 -0.46
CA ALA A 303 7.06 19.65 -1.50
C ALA A 303 6.89 20.90 -2.38
N LEU A 304 6.97 22.09 -1.78
CA LEU A 304 6.97 23.34 -2.53
C LEU A 304 8.22 23.46 -3.41
N TYR A 305 9.40 23.13 -2.85
CA TYR A 305 10.67 23.13 -3.59
C TYR A 305 10.62 22.20 -4.80
N ALA A 306 10.25 20.92 -4.60
CA ALA A 306 10.15 19.94 -5.68
C ALA A 306 9.22 20.43 -6.80
N ARG A 307 8.10 21.05 -6.43
CA ARG A 307 7.12 21.56 -7.39
C ARG A 307 7.58 22.81 -8.16
N LEU A 308 8.44 23.63 -7.55
CA LEU A 308 9.08 24.76 -8.22
C LEU A 308 10.23 24.29 -9.14
N ASP A 309 10.93 23.24 -8.75
CA ASP A 309 11.99 22.58 -9.53
C ASP A 309 11.41 21.92 -10.79
N ASP A 310 10.37 21.08 -10.63
CA ASP A 310 9.65 20.43 -11.73
C ASP A 310 9.03 21.43 -12.73
N GLY A 311 8.73 22.64 -12.26
CA GLY A 311 8.21 23.74 -13.09
C GLY A 311 9.28 24.53 -13.86
N GLY A 312 10.57 24.19 -13.70
CA GLY A 312 11.70 24.91 -14.31
C GLY A 312 11.86 26.34 -13.79
N TYR A 313 11.25 26.67 -12.64
CA TYR A 313 11.37 28.01 -12.04
C TYR A 313 12.75 28.19 -11.39
N ILE A 314 13.34 27.11 -10.86
CA ILE A 314 14.66 27.13 -10.24
C ILE A 314 15.76 27.38 -11.29
N ASP A 315 15.68 26.76 -12.46
CA ASP A 315 16.64 27.00 -13.56
C ASP A 315 16.59 28.44 -14.09
N ARG A 316 15.38 29.04 -14.15
CA ARG A 316 15.19 30.46 -14.52
C ARG A 316 15.74 31.43 -13.48
N TRP A 317 15.67 31.09 -12.19
CA TRP A 317 16.17 31.93 -11.10
C TRP A 317 17.67 31.78 -10.86
N THR A 318 18.23 30.60 -11.14
CA THR A 318 19.66 30.29 -10.95
C THR A 318 20.50 30.50 -12.21
N GLY A 319 19.87 30.83 -13.35
CA GLY A 319 20.56 31.13 -14.60
C GLY A 319 21.23 29.93 -15.26
N ARG A 320 20.74 28.71 -15.01
CA ARG A 320 21.30 27.45 -15.54
C ARG A 320 20.56 26.90 -16.77
N GLY A 321 20.00 27.78 -17.58
CA GLY A 321 19.31 27.44 -18.84
C GLY A 321 19.95 28.08 -20.05
#